data_AF-A0A8K0CJP1-F1
#
_entry.id   AF-A0A8K0CJP1-F1
#
_cell.length_a   1.000
_cell.length_b   1.000
_cell.length_c   1.000
_cell.angle_alpha   90.00
_cell.angle_beta   90.00
_cell.angle_gamma   90.00
#
_symmetry.space_group_name_H-M   'P 1'
#
loop_
_entity.id
_entity.type
_entity.pdbx_description
1 polymer ?
#
loop_
_entity_poly.entity_id
_entity_poly.type
_entity_poly.pdbx_seq_one_letter_code
_entity_poly.pdbx_strand_id
1 'polypeptide(L)'
;MLTGASPGSLALVHKSGWMTSENFLQVLNHPVLLIMDNESHFSVEALDFAKENGIVVLTLPPHTSNKLQPLDKTVVGPFKKFVASGIDSWLLENPNQVVGIFALPRICSLAWDRAASSQNIKSGFCATGISPFDPDIFKDIDFMSSFVSDRETHPVASTSAADALTPPAWLQSARLLSCGRDFKRCHFNST
;
A
#
# COMPACT_ATOMS: atom_id res chain seq x y z
N MET A 1 16.74 -23.67 3.04
CA MET A 1 17.45 -22.78 2.08
C MET A 1 16.56 -22.64 0.85
N LEU A 2 16.23 -21.43 0.41
CA LEU A 2 15.42 -21.22 -0.79
C LEU A 2 16.31 -21.38 -2.03
N THR A 3 16.20 -22.52 -2.71
CA THR A 3 17.01 -22.78 -3.91
C THR A 3 16.52 -21.94 -5.08
N GLY A 4 17.38 -21.06 -5.60
CA GLY A 4 17.09 -20.28 -6.81
C GLY A 4 16.21 -19.04 -6.62
N ALA A 5 15.96 -18.61 -5.37
CA ALA A 5 15.35 -17.32 -5.08
C ALA A 5 16.31 -16.15 -5.38
N SER A 6 15.75 -14.95 -5.56
CA SER A 6 16.54 -13.73 -5.79
C SER A 6 17.47 -13.43 -4.61
N PRO A 7 18.67 -12.85 -4.85
CA PRO A 7 19.56 -12.42 -3.77
C PRO A 7 18.82 -11.48 -2.79
N GLY A 8 18.99 -11.72 -1.49
CA GLY A 8 18.32 -10.94 -0.43
C GLY A 8 16.93 -11.43 -0.04
N SER A 9 16.36 -12.46 -0.71
CA SER A 9 15.10 -13.05 -0.27
C SER A 9 15.21 -13.72 1.10
N LEU A 10 14.40 -13.26 2.05
CA LEU A 10 14.29 -13.85 3.38
C LEU A 10 13.23 -14.95 3.40
N ALA A 11 13.58 -16.14 3.90
CA ALA A 11 12.67 -17.28 4.02
C ALA A 11 11.87 -17.23 5.35
N LEU A 12 11.12 -16.15 5.56
CA LEU A 12 10.35 -15.92 6.79
C LEU A 12 9.00 -16.63 6.68
N VAL A 13 8.91 -17.83 7.24
CA VAL A 13 7.69 -18.65 7.21
C VAL A 13 7.17 -18.84 8.63
N HIS A 14 5.92 -18.47 8.86
CA HIS A 14 5.20 -18.80 10.08
C HIS A 14 4.30 -20.02 9.85
N LYS A 15 4.08 -20.85 10.89
CA LYS A 15 3.27 -22.08 10.79
C LYS A 15 1.83 -21.83 10.33
N SER A 16 1.29 -20.64 10.60
CA SER A 16 -0.06 -20.26 10.16
C SER A 16 -0.14 -19.90 8.68
N GLY A 17 0.99 -19.73 7.99
CA GLY A 17 1.07 -19.20 6.62
C GLY A 17 0.91 -17.67 6.54
N TRP A 18 0.65 -17.00 7.66
CA TRP A 18 0.47 -15.54 7.72
C TRP A 18 1.76 -14.83 8.14
N MET A 19 1.88 -13.56 7.74
CA MET A 19 2.91 -12.67 8.26
C MET A 19 2.60 -12.31 9.73
N THR A 20 3.62 -12.31 10.57
CA THR A 20 3.55 -11.91 11.99
C THR A 20 4.36 -10.64 12.22
N SER A 21 4.08 -9.91 13.29
CA SER A 21 4.82 -8.69 13.64
C SER A 21 6.33 -8.92 13.74
N GLU A 22 6.74 -10.05 14.34
CA GLU A 22 8.15 -10.46 14.47
C GLU A 22 8.83 -10.66 13.11
N ASN A 23 8.15 -11.31 12.17
CA ASN A 23 8.67 -11.51 10.82
C ASN A 23 8.72 -10.19 10.03
N PHE A 24 7.73 -9.32 10.24
CA PHE A 24 7.64 -8.05 9.53
C PHE A 24 8.76 -7.07 9.92
N LEU A 25 9.17 -7.03 11.20
CA LEU A 25 10.31 -6.22 11.66
C LEU A 25 11.60 -6.52 10.88
N GLN A 26 11.83 -7.78 10.49
CA GLN A 26 13.02 -8.16 9.71
C GLN A 26 12.98 -7.61 8.28
N VAL A 27 11.78 -7.39 7.73
CA VAL A 27 11.58 -6.79 6.40
C VAL A 27 11.78 -5.26 6.43
N LEU A 28 11.53 -4.63 7.59
CA LEU A 28 11.61 -3.18 7.76
C LEU A 28 13.05 -2.63 7.87
N ASN A 29 14.11 -3.44 7.83
CA ASN A 29 15.47 -2.97 8.10
C ASN A 29 16.13 -2.16 6.95
N HIS A 30 15.35 -1.36 6.21
CA HIS A 30 15.82 -0.55 5.09
C HIS A 30 15.24 0.87 5.15
N PRO A 31 16.06 1.92 5.02
CA PRO A 31 15.59 3.31 5.08
C PRO A 31 14.85 3.67 3.78
N VAL A 32 13.51 3.63 3.81
CA VAL A 32 12.65 3.80 2.64
C VAL A 32 11.32 4.46 3.05
N LEU A 33 10.69 5.20 2.12
CA LEU A 33 9.27 5.54 2.21
C LEU A 33 8.44 4.26 1.99
N LEU A 34 7.74 3.80 3.02
CA LEU A 34 6.90 2.62 2.97
C LEU A 34 5.44 3.03 2.71
N ILE A 35 4.84 2.51 1.64
CA ILE A 35 3.44 2.78 1.27
C ILE A 35 2.63 1.49 1.44
N MET A 36 1.57 1.50 2.24
CA MET A 36 0.77 0.31 2.61
C MET A 36 -0.74 0.59 2.49
N ASP A 37 -1.57 -0.42 2.16
CA ASP A 37 -3.03 -0.22 2.04
C ASP A 37 -3.86 -0.50 3.30
N ASN A 38 -3.24 -0.84 4.43
CA ASN A 38 -4.00 -1.15 5.63
C ASN A 38 -3.16 -1.01 6.91
N GLU A 39 -3.78 -0.46 7.95
CA GLU A 39 -3.22 -0.30 9.30
C GLU A 39 -3.40 -1.55 10.17
N SER A 40 -4.29 -2.49 9.83
CA SER A 40 -4.64 -3.61 10.71
C SER A 40 -3.52 -4.63 10.96
N HIS A 41 -2.38 -4.50 10.27
CA HIS A 41 -1.22 -5.37 10.42
C HIS A 41 0.01 -4.64 10.99
N PHE A 42 -0.10 -3.35 11.30
CA PHE A 42 1.00 -2.58 11.85
C PHE A 42 0.91 -2.56 13.39
N SER A 43 1.82 -3.25 14.05
CA SER A 43 1.89 -3.22 15.52
C SER A 43 2.57 -1.94 16.00
N VAL A 44 2.34 -1.56 17.26
CA VAL A 44 2.96 -0.36 17.85
C VAL A 44 4.48 -0.50 17.83
N GLU A 45 4.99 -1.71 18.08
CA GLU A 45 6.42 -2.01 18.04
C GLU A 45 7.02 -1.82 16.64
N ALA A 46 6.27 -2.14 15.58
CA ALA A 46 6.70 -1.89 14.21
C ALA A 46 6.75 -0.39 13.87
N LEU A 47 5.84 0.40 14.46
CA LEU A 47 5.82 1.86 14.29
C LEU A 47 6.95 2.54 15.04
N ASP A 48 7.22 2.13 16.27
CA ASP A 48 8.36 2.62 17.04
C ASP A 48 9.67 2.25 16.33
N PHE A 49 9.80 1.01 15.85
CA PHE A 49 10.96 0.60 15.05
C PHE A 49 11.10 1.45 13.77
N ALA A 50 10.02 1.67 13.03
CA ALA A 50 10.05 2.48 11.82
C ALA A 50 10.50 3.92 12.13
N LYS A 51 9.96 4.52 13.20
CA LYS A 51 10.33 5.87 13.64
C LYS A 51 11.80 5.97 14.05
N GLU A 52 12.29 5.02 14.84
CA GLU A 52 13.69 4.97 15.31
C GLU A 52 14.67 4.79 14.15
N ASN A 53 14.28 4.08 13.09
CA ASN A 53 15.11 3.83 11.92
C ASN A 53 14.90 4.83 10.77
N GLY A 54 14.11 5.90 10.99
CA GLY A 54 13.87 6.95 9.98
C GLY A 54 13.02 6.51 8.79
N ILE A 55 12.17 5.50 8.97
CA ILE A 55 11.27 4.97 7.95
C ILE A 55 9.96 5.77 8.00
N VAL A 56 9.62 6.42 6.89
CA VAL A 56 8.35 7.13 6.77
C VAL A 56 7.31 6.13 6.28
N VAL A 57 6.28 5.89 7.11
CA VAL A 57 5.17 5.00 6.76
C VAL A 57 3.98 5.85 6.31
N LEU A 58 3.49 5.58 5.10
CA LEU A 58 2.29 6.19 4.52
C LEU A 58 1.23 5.11 4.33
N THR A 59 0.10 5.28 5.00
CA THR A 59 -1.07 4.41 4.85
C THR A 59 -2.03 5.00 3.82
N LEU A 60 -2.47 4.17 2.89
CA LEU A 60 -3.47 4.55 1.90
C LEU A 60 -4.88 4.44 2.51
N PRO A 61 -5.83 5.30 2.11
CA PRO A 61 -7.21 5.17 2.57
C PRO A 61 -7.79 3.78 2.25
N PRO A 62 -8.70 3.26 3.09
CA PRO A 62 -9.28 1.95 2.88
C PRO A 62 -9.98 1.86 1.50
N HIS A 63 -9.96 0.68 0.91
CA HIS A 63 -10.58 0.38 -0.39
C HIS A 63 -10.03 1.17 -1.59
N THR A 64 -8.79 1.68 -1.50
CA THR A 64 -8.14 2.40 -2.61
C THR A 64 -6.98 1.64 -3.26
N SER A 65 -6.70 0.40 -2.86
CA SER A 65 -5.54 -0.38 -3.32
C SER A 65 -5.46 -0.48 -4.85
N ASN A 66 -6.60 -0.74 -5.49
CA ASN A 66 -6.73 -0.82 -6.94
C ASN A 66 -6.38 0.47 -7.70
N LYS A 67 -6.32 1.61 -7.01
CA LYS A 67 -6.11 2.96 -7.56
C LYS A 67 -4.78 3.56 -7.13
N LEU A 68 -4.41 3.41 -5.85
CA LEU A 68 -3.27 4.06 -5.24
C LEU A 68 -2.07 3.15 -4.99
N GLN A 69 -2.20 1.82 -5.02
CA GLN A 69 -1.04 0.93 -4.86
C GLN A 69 -0.32 0.71 -6.19
N PRO A 70 0.95 1.18 -6.34
CA PRO A 70 1.69 1.05 -7.60
C PRO A 70 1.94 -0.40 -7.99
N LEU A 71 2.19 -1.24 -6.97
CA LEU A 71 2.49 -2.66 -7.13
C LEU A 71 1.30 -3.41 -7.75
N ASP A 72 0.11 -3.21 -7.20
CA ASP A 72 -1.12 -3.84 -7.67
C ASP A 72 -1.50 -3.39 -9.09
N LYS A 73 -1.29 -2.11 -9.41
CA LYS A 73 -1.59 -1.54 -10.73
C LYS A 73 -0.75 -2.14 -11.85
N THR A 74 0.53 -2.38 -11.62
CA THR A 74 1.49 -2.58 -12.73
C THR A 74 2.40 -3.79 -12.62
N VAL A 75 2.62 -4.33 -11.43
CA VAL A 75 3.58 -5.43 -11.23
C VAL A 75 2.87 -6.75 -10.94
N VAL A 76 1.85 -6.76 -10.08
CA VAL A 76 1.15 -8.00 -9.67
C VAL A 76 0.50 -8.73 -10.86
N GLY A 77 -0.13 -7.98 -11.77
CA GLY A 77 -0.77 -8.55 -12.96
C GLY A 77 0.23 -9.28 -13.87
N PRO A 78 1.29 -8.61 -14.36
CA PRO A 78 2.36 -9.26 -15.11
C PRO A 78 3.05 -10.40 -14.35
N PHE A 79 3.29 -10.24 -13.05
CA PHE A 79 3.91 -11.27 -12.21
C PHE A 79 3.13 -12.58 -12.25
N LYS A 80 1.80 -12.53 -12.02
CA LYS A 80 0.94 -13.73 -12.08
C LYS A 80 1.02 -14.42 -13.45
N LYS A 81 1.05 -13.64 -14.54
CA LYS A 81 1.17 -14.17 -15.90
C LYS A 81 2.51 -14.86 -16.14
N PHE A 82 3.61 -14.25 -15.68
CA PHE A 82 4.95 -14.82 -15.84
C PHE A 82 5.16 -16.04 -14.94
N VAL A 83 4.57 -16.07 -13.75
CA VAL A 83 4.57 -17.29 -12.91
C VAL A 83 3.83 -18.42 -13.61
N ALA A 84 2.64 -18.18 -14.16
CA ALA A 84 1.89 -19.19 -14.90
C ALA A 84 2.71 -19.75 -16.08
N SER A 85 3.27 -18.86 -16.92
CA SER A 85 4.14 -19.26 -18.03
C SER A 85 5.41 -20.00 -17.58
N GLY A 86 5.99 -19.63 -16.44
CA GLY A 86 7.14 -20.31 -15.85
C GLY A 86 6.80 -21.71 -15.32
N ILE A 87 5.60 -21.88 -14.75
CA ILE A 87 5.06 -23.19 -14.36
C ILE A 87 4.88 -24.07 -15.60
N ASP A 88 4.27 -23.56 -16.66
CA ASP A 88 4.07 -24.31 -17.91
C ASP A 88 5.40 -24.78 -18.50
N SER A 89 6.40 -23.90 -18.53
CA SER A 89 7.75 -24.23 -19.00
C SER A 89 8.41 -25.31 -18.14
N TRP A 90 8.29 -25.20 -16.81
CA TRP A 90 8.84 -26.17 -15.88
C TRP A 90 8.20 -27.55 -16.03
N LEU A 91 6.89 -27.62 -16.27
CA LEU A 91 6.16 -28.88 -16.47
C LEU A 91 6.58 -29.58 -17.78
N LEU A 92 6.91 -28.81 -18.82
CA LEU A 92 7.44 -29.37 -20.08
C LEU A 92 8.84 -29.98 -19.89
N GLU A 93 9.68 -29.34 -19.07
CA GLU A 93 11.03 -29.82 -18.75
C GLU A 93 11.02 -31.02 -17.77
N ASN A 94 9.97 -31.15 -16.95
CA ASN A 94 9.85 -32.15 -15.90
C ASN A 94 8.56 -32.98 -16.05
N PRO A 95 8.49 -33.85 -17.08
CA PRO A 95 7.30 -34.66 -17.32
C PRO A 95 6.99 -35.57 -16.13
N ASN A 96 5.70 -35.73 -15.81
CA ASN A 96 5.16 -36.52 -14.70
C ASN A 96 5.54 -36.04 -13.30
N GLN A 97 6.07 -34.82 -13.15
CA GLN A 97 6.29 -34.21 -11.85
C GLN A 97 5.25 -33.13 -11.56
N VAL A 98 4.97 -32.93 -10.27
CA VAL A 98 4.16 -31.81 -9.78
C VAL A 98 5.08 -30.69 -9.31
N VAL A 99 4.65 -29.44 -9.52
CA VAL A 99 5.41 -28.28 -9.03
C VAL A 99 5.39 -28.28 -7.51
N GLY A 100 6.52 -28.61 -6.90
CA GLY A 100 6.69 -28.58 -5.45
C GLY A 100 7.09 -27.19 -4.93
N ILE A 101 6.98 -27.02 -3.61
CA ILE A 101 7.36 -25.79 -2.90
C ILE A 101 8.83 -25.40 -3.07
N PHE A 102 9.70 -26.32 -3.48
CA PHE A 102 11.13 -26.07 -3.72
C PHE A 102 11.44 -25.60 -5.14
N ALA A 103 10.57 -25.87 -6.11
CA ALA A 103 10.70 -25.38 -7.48
C ALA A 103 10.13 -23.96 -7.62
N LEU A 104 9.11 -23.65 -6.83
CA LEU A 104 8.39 -22.38 -6.87
C LEU A 104 9.28 -21.13 -6.68
N PRO A 105 10.26 -21.09 -5.73
CA PRO A 105 11.09 -19.91 -5.52
C PRO A 105 11.87 -19.51 -6.78
N ARG A 106 12.36 -20.49 -7.55
CA ARG A 106 13.06 -20.24 -8.81
C ARG A 106 12.14 -19.66 -9.87
N ILE A 107 10.95 -20.25 -10.03
CA ILE A 107 9.94 -19.76 -11.00
C ILE A 107 9.52 -18.34 -10.64
N CYS A 108 9.22 -18.09 -9.37
CA CYS A 108 8.84 -16.78 -8.87
C CYS A 108 9.95 -15.75 -9.04
N SER A 109 11.22 -16.10 -8.78
CA SER A 109 12.34 -15.16 -8.99
C SER A 109 12.43 -14.72 -10.44
N LEU A 110 12.38 -15.66 -11.39
CA LEU A 110 12.44 -15.33 -12.82
C LEU A 110 11.24 -14.50 -13.30
N ALA A 111 10.05 -14.80 -12.76
CA ALA A 111 8.85 -14.03 -13.03
C ALA A 111 8.93 -12.62 -12.44
N TRP A 112 9.48 -12.48 -11.24
CA TRP A 112 9.65 -11.21 -10.55
C TRP A 112 10.60 -10.29 -11.30
N ASP A 113 11.75 -10.79 -11.75
CA ASP A 113 12.74 -10.00 -12.50
C ASP A 113 12.15 -9.39 -13.79
N ARG A 114 11.18 -10.08 -14.40
CA ARG A 114 10.45 -9.60 -15.58
C ARG A 114 9.31 -8.64 -15.22
N ALA A 115 8.56 -8.95 -14.16
CA ALA A 115 7.39 -8.17 -13.74
C ALA A 115 7.78 -6.84 -13.09
N ALA A 116 8.75 -6.85 -12.19
CA ALA A 116 9.26 -5.70 -11.46
C ALA A 116 10.32 -4.93 -12.28
N SER A 117 10.09 -4.79 -13.59
CA SER A 117 10.95 -3.99 -14.44
C SER A 117 10.88 -2.51 -14.05
N SER A 118 11.96 -1.76 -14.27
CA SER A 118 11.99 -0.31 -13.99
C SER A 118 10.89 0.44 -14.72
N GLN A 119 10.49 -0.03 -15.91
CA GLN A 119 9.39 0.54 -16.68
C GLN A 119 8.04 0.34 -15.99
N ASN A 120 7.74 -0.88 -15.54
CA ASN A 120 6.49 -1.17 -14.83
C ASN A 120 6.43 -0.42 -13.51
N ILE A 121 7.53 -0.40 -12.75
CA ILE A 121 7.61 0.34 -11.48
C ILE A 121 7.32 1.83 -11.72
N LYS A 122 8.05 2.49 -12.63
CA LYS A 122 7.82 3.92 -12.95
C LYS A 122 6.40 4.17 -13.42
N SER A 123 5.87 3.32 -14.30
CA SER A 123 4.49 3.41 -14.76
C SER A 123 3.49 3.26 -13.62
N GLY A 124 3.78 2.42 -12.63
CA GLY A 124 2.94 2.23 -11.45
C GLY A 124 2.86 3.49 -10.62
N PHE A 125 4.00 4.07 -10.27
CA PHE A 125 4.06 5.32 -9.50
C PHE A 125 3.42 6.50 -10.24
N CYS A 126 3.54 6.56 -11.56
CA CYS A 126 2.88 7.57 -12.37
C CYS A 126 1.37 7.37 -12.43
N ALA A 127 0.90 6.12 -12.58
CA ALA A 127 -0.52 5.80 -12.68
C ALA A 127 -1.29 6.02 -11.36
N THR A 128 -0.58 5.97 -10.22
CA THR A 128 -1.17 6.22 -8.90
C THR A 128 -1.08 7.69 -8.46
N GLY A 129 -0.45 8.56 -9.26
CA GLY A 129 -0.25 9.97 -8.89
C GLY A 129 0.73 10.18 -7.73
N ILE A 130 1.58 9.18 -7.43
CA ILE A 130 2.59 9.30 -6.38
C ILE A 130 3.86 9.96 -6.93
N SER A 131 4.25 9.60 -8.17
CA SER A 131 5.39 10.23 -8.84
C SER A 131 5.19 10.25 -10.37
N PRO A 132 5.02 11.43 -11.00
CA PRO A 132 4.90 12.74 -10.35
C PRO A 132 3.67 12.82 -9.44
N PHE A 133 3.74 13.67 -8.41
CA PHE A 133 2.63 13.85 -7.47
C PHE A 133 1.45 14.53 -8.17
N ASP A 134 0.28 13.87 -8.13
CA ASP A 134 -0.97 14.36 -8.71
C ASP A 134 -2.11 14.21 -7.69
N PRO A 135 -2.54 15.32 -7.04
CA PRO A 135 -3.63 15.28 -6.07
C PRO A 135 -5.01 15.04 -6.72
N ASP A 136 -5.14 15.26 -8.03
CA ASP A 136 -6.41 15.21 -8.77
C ASP A 136 -6.59 13.88 -9.53
N ILE A 137 -5.87 12.83 -9.10
CA ILE A 137 -5.91 11.49 -9.72
C ILE A 137 -7.28 10.80 -9.59
N PHE A 138 -8.09 11.22 -8.62
CA PHE A 138 -9.47 10.78 -8.44
C PHE A 138 -10.42 11.71 -9.16
N LYS A 139 -11.32 11.12 -9.97
CA LYS A 139 -12.36 11.83 -10.68
C LYS A 139 -13.69 11.59 -10.00
N ASP A 140 -14.68 12.44 -10.26
CA ASP A 140 -16.03 12.32 -9.69
C ASP A 140 -16.65 10.93 -9.90
N ILE A 141 -16.33 10.27 -11.02
CA ILE A 141 -16.77 8.90 -11.31
C ILE A 141 -16.26 7.86 -10.31
N ASP A 142 -15.07 8.06 -9.75
CA ASP A 142 -14.49 7.13 -8.77
C ASP A 142 -15.23 7.19 -7.42
N PHE A 143 -15.96 8.28 -7.17
CA PHE A 143 -16.81 8.45 -5.99
C PHE A 143 -18.28 8.04 -6.25
N MET A 144 -18.64 7.63 -7.47
CA MET A 144 -20.04 7.30 -7.80
C MET A 144 -20.62 6.17 -6.95
N SER A 145 -19.79 5.22 -6.51
CA SER A 145 -20.24 4.12 -5.64
C SER A 145 -20.63 4.54 -4.22
N SER A 146 -20.11 5.67 -3.72
CA SER A 146 -20.48 6.15 -2.37
C SER A 146 -21.82 6.90 -2.34
N PHE A 147 -22.28 7.47 -3.47
CA PHE A 147 -23.56 8.21 -3.54
C PHE A 147 -24.78 7.40 -3.07
N VAL A 148 -24.77 6.08 -3.25
CA VAL A 148 -25.89 5.21 -2.84
C VAL A 148 -25.97 5.08 -1.31
N SER A 149 -24.86 5.32 -0.59
CA SER A 149 -24.77 5.23 0.86
C SER A 149 -24.76 6.60 1.54
N ASP A 150 -24.71 7.69 0.77
CA ASP A 150 -24.71 9.05 1.30
C ASP A 150 -26.06 9.31 1.98
N ARG A 151 -26.01 9.52 3.29
CA ARG A 151 -27.17 9.98 4.06
C ARG A 151 -27.20 11.49 3.98
N GLU A 152 -28.36 12.04 3.64
CA GLU A 152 -28.59 13.48 3.75
C GLU A 152 -28.25 13.91 5.18
N THR A 153 -27.25 14.77 5.31
CA THR A 153 -27.00 15.46 6.58
C THR A 153 -28.18 16.39 6.80
N HIS A 154 -29.17 15.96 7.57
CA HIS A 154 -30.23 16.86 8.01
C HIS A 154 -29.58 18.09 8.63
N PRO A 155 -29.92 19.31 8.19
CA PRO A 155 -29.44 20.50 8.86
C PRO A 155 -29.92 20.41 10.30
N VAL A 156 -28.98 20.27 11.24
CA VAL A 156 -29.26 20.49 12.66
C VAL A 156 -29.83 21.90 12.71
N ALA A 157 -31.13 22.00 12.96
CA ALA A 157 -31.78 23.28 13.17
C ALA A 157 -30.93 24.05 14.17
N SER A 158 -30.46 25.22 13.74
CA SER A 158 -29.80 26.19 14.60
C SER A 158 -30.80 26.65 15.65
N THR A 159 -31.00 25.86 16.70
CA THR A 159 -31.64 26.31 17.92
C THR A 159 -30.59 27.11 18.67
N SER A 160 -30.77 28.43 18.64
CA SER A 160 -30.13 29.36 19.56
C SER A 160 -30.40 28.90 20.99
N ALA A 161 -29.35 28.41 21.66
CA ALA A 161 -29.23 28.43 23.11
C ALA A 161 -27.74 28.48 23.43
N ALA A 162 -27.31 29.60 23.98
CA ALA A 162 -25.99 29.76 24.54
C ALA A 162 -25.80 28.76 25.69
N ASP A 163 -24.77 27.92 25.61
CA ASP A 163 -24.00 27.57 26.79
C ASP A 163 -22.57 27.24 26.37
N ALA A 164 -21.65 28.05 26.90
CA ALA A 164 -20.23 27.94 26.65
C ALA A 164 -19.66 26.78 27.47
N LEU A 165 -19.26 25.71 26.81
CA LEU A 165 -18.27 24.78 27.33
C LEU A 165 -17.00 24.96 26.52
N THR A 166 -16.07 25.73 27.06
CA THR A 166 -14.70 25.84 26.57
C THR A 166 -14.05 24.45 26.56
N PRO A 167 -13.51 23.98 25.41
CA PRO A 167 -12.75 22.74 25.36
C PRO A 167 -11.47 22.84 26.22
N PRO A 168 -11.06 21.76 26.91
CA PRO A 168 -9.83 21.75 27.68
C PRO A 168 -8.59 21.88 26.76
N ALA A 169 -7.55 22.54 27.29
CA ALA A 169 -6.40 23.08 26.55
C ALA A 169 -5.58 22.08 25.70
N TRP A 170 -5.80 20.77 25.83
CA TRP A 170 -5.11 19.76 25.02
C TRP A 170 -5.65 19.64 23.58
N LEU A 171 -6.81 20.25 23.28
CA LEU A 171 -7.39 20.30 21.93
C LEU A 171 -6.82 21.42 21.04
N GLN A 172 -5.93 22.28 21.54
CA GLN A 172 -5.32 23.36 20.73
C GLN A 172 -4.02 22.93 20.01
N SER A 173 -3.45 21.77 20.34
CA SER A 173 -2.19 21.29 19.75
C SER A 173 -2.36 20.23 18.65
N ALA A 174 -3.58 19.79 18.37
CA ALA A 174 -3.87 18.84 17.29
C ALA A 174 -4.45 19.58 16.08
N ARG A 175 -3.60 20.16 15.22
CA ARG A 175 -3.97 20.41 13.82
C ARG A 175 -3.97 19.06 13.09
N LEU A 176 -4.98 18.24 13.36
CA LEU A 176 -5.39 17.16 12.48
C LEU A 176 -6.48 17.71 11.56
N LEU A 177 -6.21 17.57 10.27
CA LEU A 177 -7.04 17.98 9.14
C LEU A 177 -8.45 17.41 9.30
N SER A 178 -9.38 18.27 9.71
CA SER A 178 -10.81 17.99 9.56
C SER A 178 -11.13 18.01 8.08
N CYS A 179 -11.67 16.90 7.60
CA CYS A 179 -12.39 16.76 6.35
C CYS A 179 -13.37 17.95 6.18
N GLY A 180 -13.09 18.79 5.19
CA GLY A 180 -13.85 19.98 4.86
C GLY A 180 -13.39 20.47 3.50
N ARG A 181 -14.30 20.41 2.53
CA ARG A 181 -14.17 20.97 1.19
C ARG A 181 -13.55 22.36 1.23
N ASP A 182 -12.28 22.49 0.84
CA ASP A 182 -11.65 23.69 0.26
C ASP A 182 -10.12 23.47 0.13
N PHE A 183 -9.67 22.85 -0.97
CA PHE A 183 -8.26 22.91 -1.37
C PHE A 183 -8.07 24.00 -2.44
N LYS A 184 -8.13 25.26 -2.02
CA LYS A 184 -7.63 26.37 -2.82
C LYS A 184 -6.10 26.36 -2.80
N ARG A 185 -5.50 26.03 -3.94
CA ARG A 185 -4.32 26.66 -4.55
C ARG A 185 -3.18 27.03 -3.59
N CYS A 186 -2.31 26.07 -3.28
CA CYS A 186 -0.97 26.35 -2.77
C CYS A 186 0.02 26.45 -3.94
N HIS A 187 0.46 27.67 -4.25
CA HIS A 187 1.60 27.92 -5.13
C HIS A 187 2.89 27.44 -4.45
N PHE A 188 3.61 26.51 -5.07
CA PHE A 188 4.97 26.16 -4.69
C PHE A 188 5.93 27.09 -5.45
N ASN A 189 6.55 28.03 -4.74
CA ASN A 189 7.69 28.78 -5.27
C ASN A 189 8.97 27.97 -5.05
N SER A 190 9.71 27.77 -6.13
CA SER A 190 11.08 27.25 -6.12
C SER A 190 12.07 28.29 -5.63
N THR A 191 12.89 27.91 -4.66
CA THR A 191 14.25 28.44 -4.45
C THR A 191 15.16 27.26 -4.22
#